data_AF-A0A8J4G131-F1
#
_entry.id   AF-A0A8J4G131-F1
#
_cell.length_a   1.000
_cell.length_b   1.000
_cell.length_c   1.000
_cell.angle_alpha   90.00
_cell.angle_beta   90.00
_cell.angle_gamma   90.00
#
_symmetry.space_group_name_H-M   'P 1'
#
loop_
_entity.id
_entity.type
_entity.pdbx_description
1 polymer ?
#
loop_
_entity_poly.entity_id
_entity_poly.type
_entity_poly.pdbx_seq_one_letter_code
_entity_poly.pdbx_strand_id
1 'polypeptide(L)'
;MSLKDELRGLLVERPGAVVVCGDEVDRGKPHPDVFLEAARQLGVAPEGCLVLEDAPSGVEGATGAGMRVLVIPSLVGLSREYGTVDPSSCSGVVEILPSLLAFSPAAYGLPPFRDLLPSAAIDDSDQCQGGQEGQGGGQQHGGGVIPMDRVLRIRGKVVKGFGRGSKELGIPTANVDPAAVAGSLAEAVTGIYAGWARVGDKPEVHKTVLSIGWNPFFGNKEKTLEPWILHSFDEPFYGETLSLVICGYVRPEANFSSLEALVGQIHKDAEVSRAALDCAPLAGLHEDPFLREPSGPLKSA
;
A
#
# COMPACT_ATOMS: atom_id res chain seq x y z
N MET A 1 -0.46 -10.71 -33.21
CA MET A 1 0.28 -11.14 -32.01
C MET A 1 -0.78 -11.49 -30.99
N SER A 2 -0.77 -12.69 -30.40
CA SER A 2 -1.76 -13.05 -29.38
C SER A 2 -1.42 -12.38 -28.05
N LEU A 3 -2.39 -12.20 -27.15
CA LEU A 3 -2.15 -11.71 -25.77
C LEU A 3 -1.07 -12.53 -25.05
N LYS A 4 -0.95 -13.82 -25.38
CA LYS A 4 0.08 -14.72 -24.81
C LYS A 4 1.47 -14.37 -25.31
N ASP A 5 1.59 -14.05 -26.59
CA ASP A 5 2.87 -13.63 -27.18
C ASP A 5 3.30 -12.29 -26.60
N GLU A 6 2.35 -11.40 -26.32
CA GLU A 6 2.60 -10.11 -25.66
C GLU A 6 3.02 -10.28 -24.20
N LEU A 7 2.30 -11.09 -23.42
CA LEU A 7 2.66 -11.43 -22.03
C LEU A 7 4.03 -12.11 -21.95
N ARG A 8 4.32 -13.02 -22.89
CA ARG A 8 5.66 -13.60 -23.04
C ARG A 8 6.66 -12.51 -23.34
N GLY A 9 6.41 -11.63 -24.31
CA GLY A 9 7.28 -10.50 -24.61
C GLY A 9 7.61 -9.64 -23.39
N LEU A 10 6.61 -9.35 -22.54
CA LEU A 10 6.78 -8.55 -21.31
C LEU A 10 7.59 -9.28 -20.22
N LEU A 11 7.48 -10.61 -20.13
CA LEU A 11 8.12 -11.42 -19.08
C LEU A 11 9.47 -12.03 -19.51
N VAL A 12 9.72 -12.18 -20.82
CA VAL A 12 10.95 -12.77 -21.40
C VAL A 12 12.19 -11.93 -21.11
N GLU A 13 12.05 -10.66 -20.76
CA GLU A 13 13.18 -9.83 -20.30
C GLU A 13 13.67 -10.20 -18.88
N ARG A 14 12.96 -11.08 -18.14
CA ARG A 14 13.35 -11.53 -16.80
C ARG A 14 13.95 -12.96 -16.85
N PRO A 15 15.26 -13.12 -16.63
CA PRO A 15 15.88 -14.44 -16.58
C PRO A 15 15.19 -15.35 -15.56
N GLY A 16 14.79 -16.55 -16.00
CA GLY A 16 14.11 -17.54 -15.15
C GLY A 16 12.60 -17.37 -15.03
N ALA A 17 11.98 -16.40 -15.71
CA ALA A 17 10.52 -16.30 -15.78
C ALA A 17 9.93 -17.36 -16.72
N VAL A 18 8.77 -17.89 -16.34
CA VAL A 18 8.02 -18.91 -17.08
C VAL A 18 6.60 -18.39 -17.30
N VAL A 19 6.04 -18.65 -18.49
CA VAL A 19 4.65 -18.28 -18.83
C VAL A 19 3.91 -19.50 -19.36
N VAL A 20 2.94 -19.96 -18.57
CA VAL A 20 2.02 -21.06 -18.91
C VAL A 20 0.60 -20.51 -18.98
N CYS A 21 -0.09 -20.77 -20.08
CA CYS A 21 -1.47 -20.36 -20.30
C CYS A 21 -2.43 -21.55 -20.14
N GLY A 22 -3.69 -21.26 -19.81
CA GLY A 22 -4.69 -22.31 -19.53
C GLY A 22 -5.05 -23.22 -20.71
N ASP A 23 -4.74 -22.84 -21.94
CA ASP A 23 -4.92 -23.67 -23.14
C ASP A 23 -3.66 -24.46 -23.53
N GLU A 24 -2.58 -24.31 -22.76
CA GLU A 24 -1.34 -25.09 -22.90
C GLU A 24 -1.33 -26.30 -21.97
N VAL A 25 -2.43 -26.54 -21.27
CA VAL A 25 -2.65 -27.66 -20.36
C VAL A 25 -3.97 -28.36 -20.68
N ASP A 26 -4.06 -29.64 -20.33
CA ASP A 26 -5.22 -30.47 -20.65
C ASP A 26 -6.51 -29.97 -19.99
N ARG A 27 -6.42 -29.52 -18.73
CA ARG A 27 -7.55 -29.03 -17.96
C ARG A 27 -7.27 -27.67 -17.37
N GLY A 28 -8.13 -26.70 -17.69
CA GLY A 28 -8.10 -25.38 -17.07
C GLY A 28 -8.53 -25.41 -15.60
N LYS A 29 -8.32 -24.28 -14.92
CA LYS A 29 -8.80 -24.03 -13.55
C LYS A 29 -10.30 -24.40 -13.44
N PRO A 30 -10.74 -25.12 -12.40
CA PRO A 30 -10.06 -25.34 -11.11
C PRO A 30 -9.09 -26.53 -11.06
N HIS A 31 -8.81 -27.21 -12.17
CA HIS A 31 -7.80 -28.26 -12.17
C HIS A 31 -6.38 -27.67 -11.94
N PRO A 32 -5.46 -28.41 -11.30
CA PRO A 32 -4.15 -27.91 -10.89
C PRO A 32 -3.14 -27.81 -12.04
N ASP A 33 -3.50 -28.27 -13.25
CA ASP A 33 -2.58 -28.57 -14.35
C ASP A 33 -1.70 -27.36 -14.72
N VAL A 34 -2.27 -26.13 -14.78
CA VAL A 34 -1.51 -24.91 -15.11
C VAL A 34 -0.47 -24.56 -14.03
N PHE A 35 -0.77 -24.82 -12.76
CA PHE A 35 0.13 -24.55 -11.65
C PHE A 35 1.26 -25.58 -11.58
N LEU A 36 0.92 -26.87 -11.76
CA LEU A 36 1.89 -27.96 -11.82
C LEU A 36 2.86 -27.78 -12.99
N GLU A 37 2.35 -27.38 -14.16
CA GLU A 37 3.19 -27.13 -15.34
C GLU A 37 4.10 -25.92 -15.14
N ALA A 38 3.62 -24.84 -14.51
CA ALA A 38 4.46 -23.70 -14.16
C ALA A 38 5.59 -24.09 -13.19
N ALA A 39 5.29 -24.84 -12.13
CA ALA A 39 6.30 -25.33 -11.18
C ALA A 39 7.33 -26.25 -11.86
N ARG A 40 6.87 -27.15 -12.74
CA ARG A 40 7.74 -28.04 -13.53
C ARG A 40 8.70 -27.26 -14.43
N GLN A 41 8.21 -26.25 -15.14
CA GLN A 41 9.05 -25.41 -16.01
C GLN A 41 10.02 -24.52 -15.22
N LEU A 42 9.63 -24.08 -14.02
CA LEU A 42 10.52 -23.35 -13.09
C LEU A 42 11.55 -24.27 -12.41
N GLY A 43 11.35 -25.59 -12.43
CA GLY A 43 12.23 -26.55 -11.78
C GLY A 43 12.12 -26.54 -10.25
N VAL A 44 10.97 -26.14 -9.70
CA VAL A 44 10.69 -26.08 -8.26
C VAL A 44 9.57 -27.04 -7.87
N ALA A 45 9.58 -27.51 -6.61
CA ALA A 45 8.50 -28.32 -6.07
C ALA A 45 7.25 -27.46 -5.81
N PRO A 46 6.01 -27.96 -6.04
CA PRO A 46 4.79 -27.19 -5.80
C PRO A 46 4.67 -26.62 -4.38
N GLU A 47 5.12 -27.35 -3.36
CA GLU A 47 5.11 -26.91 -1.96
C GLU A 47 6.06 -25.73 -1.70
N GLY A 48 7.05 -25.53 -2.58
CA GLY A 48 7.94 -24.38 -2.58
C GLY A 48 7.33 -23.13 -3.25
N CYS A 49 6.15 -23.23 -3.85
CA CYS A 49 5.50 -22.13 -4.55
C CYS A 49 4.58 -21.32 -3.63
N LEU A 50 4.56 -20.01 -3.88
CA LEU A 50 3.58 -19.07 -3.35
C LEU A 50 2.79 -18.50 -4.53
N VAL A 51 1.47 -18.65 -4.49
CA VAL A 51 0.57 -18.22 -5.56
C VAL A 51 -0.20 -16.97 -5.10
N LEU A 52 -0.18 -15.92 -5.93
CA LEU A 52 -1.06 -14.75 -5.77
C LEU A 52 -2.28 -14.96 -6.68
N GLU A 53 -3.49 -15.03 -6.12
CA GLU A 53 -4.71 -15.32 -6.89
C GLU A 53 -5.89 -14.44 -6.50
N ASP A 54 -6.76 -14.13 -7.47
CA ASP A 54 -7.93 -13.25 -7.29
C ASP A 54 -9.26 -13.95 -7.59
N ALA A 55 -9.23 -15.21 -8.05
CA ALA A 55 -10.40 -15.98 -8.44
C ALA A 55 -10.53 -17.31 -7.66
N PRO A 56 -11.73 -17.71 -7.20
CA PRO A 56 -11.92 -18.96 -6.48
C PRO A 56 -11.43 -20.21 -7.24
N SER A 57 -11.65 -20.28 -8.56
CA SER A 57 -11.16 -21.40 -9.37
C SER A 57 -9.63 -21.45 -9.45
N GLY A 58 -8.96 -20.30 -9.38
CA GLY A 58 -7.50 -20.23 -9.29
C GLY A 58 -7.00 -20.70 -7.93
N VAL A 59 -7.66 -20.26 -6.84
CA VAL A 59 -7.35 -20.71 -5.48
C VAL A 59 -7.53 -22.22 -5.34
N GLU A 60 -8.62 -22.78 -5.87
CA GLU A 60 -8.88 -24.22 -5.85
C GLU A 60 -7.80 -24.99 -6.63
N GLY A 61 -7.43 -24.52 -7.83
CA GLY A 61 -6.38 -25.16 -8.62
C GLY A 61 -5.00 -25.10 -7.98
N ALA A 62 -4.63 -23.95 -7.39
CA ALA A 62 -3.35 -23.80 -6.70
C ALA A 62 -3.28 -24.64 -5.42
N THR A 63 -4.38 -24.68 -4.65
CA THR A 63 -4.50 -25.53 -3.46
C THR A 63 -4.45 -27.00 -3.84
N GLY A 64 -5.16 -27.41 -4.90
CA GLY A 64 -5.13 -28.76 -5.45
C GLY A 64 -3.77 -29.18 -6.00
N ALA A 65 -2.91 -28.22 -6.34
CA ALA A 65 -1.51 -28.44 -6.71
C ALA A 65 -0.57 -28.55 -5.50
N GLY A 66 -1.06 -28.38 -4.26
CA GLY A 66 -0.25 -28.42 -3.04
C GLY A 66 0.52 -27.12 -2.74
N MET A 67 0.15 -26.00 -3.37
CA MET A 67 0.86 -24.72 -3.21
C MET A 67 0.26 -23.87 -2.09
N ARG A 68 1.04 -22.92 -1.54
CA ARG A 68 0.53 -21.86 -0.65
C ARG A 68 -0.11 -20.75 -1.48
N VAL A 69 -1.25 -20.23 -1.03
CA VAL A 69 -2.04 -19.24 -1.78
C VAL A 69 -2.29 -17.99 -0.94
N LEU A 70 -1.93 -16.84 -1.50
CA LEU A 70 -2.37 -15.53 -1.04
C LEU A 70 -3.48 -15.05 -1.94
N VAL A 71 -4.63 -14.78 -1.35
CA VAL A 71 -5.79 -14.30 -2.10
C VAL A 71 -5.76 -12.78 -2.11
N ILE A 72 -5.92 -12.18 -3.29
CA ILE A 72 -6.00 -10.73 -3.50
C ILE A 72 -7.28 -10.44 -4.28
N PRO A 73 -8.43 -10.23 -3.61
CA PRO A 73 -9.70 -10.08 -4.31
C PRO A 73 -9.69 -8.87 -5.26
N SER A 74 -10.01 -9.09 -6.55
CA SER A 74 -10.06 -8.00 -7.53
C SER A 74 -11.24 -7.03 -7.34
N LEU A 75 -12.23 -7.37 -6.51
CA LEU A 75 -13.32 -6.47 -6.12
C LEU A 75 -13.58 -6.55 -4.61
N VAL A 76 -13.34 -5.42 -3.93
CA VAL A 76 -13.74 -5.22 -2.52
C VAL A 76 -15.27 -5.28 -2.42
N GLY A 77 -15.81 -6.19 -1.61
CA GLY A 77 -17.24 -6.27 -1.31
C GLY A 77 -18.04 -7.36 -2.04
N LEU A 78 -17.41 -8.14 -2.93
CA LEU A 78 -17.99 -9.42 -3.35
C LEU A 78 -17.47 -10.50 -2.41
N SER A 79 -18.34 -10.99 -1.52
CA SER A 79 -18.07 -12.16 -0.68
C SER A 79 -17.96 -13.39 -1.58
N ARG A 80 -16.77 -13.63 -2.13
CA ARG A 80 -16.40 -14.91 -2.74
C ARG A 80 -15.81 -15.77 -1.63
N GLU A 81 -16.26 -17.01 -1.55
CA GLU A 81 -15.70 -17.99 -0.62
C GLU A 81 -14.39 -18.50 -1.23
N TYR A 82 -13.26 -18.15 -0.60
CA TYR A 82 -11.93 -18.59 -1.01
C TYR A 82 -11.40 -19.78 -0.19
N GLY A 83 -12.21 -20.31 0.72
CA GLY A 83 -11.81 -21.37 1.67
C GLY A 83 -11.29 -20.83 3.00
N THR A 84 -10.89 -21.74 3.88
CA THR A 84 -10.42 -21.43 5.23
C THR A 84 -8.97 -20.97 5.21
N VAL A 85 -8.66 -19.89 5.92
CA VAL A 85 -7.29 -19.39 6.09
C VAL A 85 -6.58 -20.19 7.18
N ASP A 86 -5.42 -20.76 6.87
CA ASP A 86 -4.49 -21.36 7.84
C ASP A 86 -3.06 -20.87 7.57
N PRO A 87 -2.57 -19.86 8.33
CA PRO A 87 -1.24 -19.30 8.15
C PRO A 87 -0.10 -20.30 8.40
N SER A 88 -0.37 -21.39 9.13
CA SER A 88 0.62 -22.43 9.44
C SER A 88 0.69 -23.53 8.39
N SER A 89 -0.25 -23.51 7.43
CA SER A 89 -0.35 -24.57 6.43
C SER A 89 0.78 -24.51 5.42
N CYS A 90 1.26 -25.70 5.03
CA CYS A 90 2.20 -25.88 3.93
C CYS A 90 1.52 -25.76 2.55
N SER A 91 0.19 -25.78 2.49
CA SER A 91 -0.61 -25.69 1.25
C SER A 91 -2.00 -25.09 1.49
N GLY A 92 -2.59 -24.45 0.49
CA GLY A 92 -3.90 -23.80 0.59
C GLY A 92 -3.81 -22.32 0.95
N VAL A 93 -4.94 -21.72 1.32
CA VAL A 93 -5.01 -20.29 1.62
C VAL A 93 -4.32 -19.98 2.94
N VAL A 94 -3.21 -19.24 2.85
CA VAL A 94 -2.45 -18.82 4.04
C VAL A 94 -2.81 -17.40 4.49
N GLU A 95 -3.28 -16.56 3.56
CA GLU A 95 -3.76 -15.20 3.87
C GLU A 95 -4.66 -14.63 2.76
N ILE A 96 -5.54 -13.70 3.13
CA ILE A 96 -6.30 -12.87 2.19
C ILE A 96 -5.84 -11.43 2.36
N LEU A 97 -5.15 -10.91 1.36
CA LEU A 97 -4.63 -9.54 1.35
C LEU A 97 -5.66 -8.58 0.73
N PRO A 98 -5.78 -7.36 1.28
CA PRO A 98 -6.72 -6.36 0.75
C PRO A 98 -6.30 -5.82 -0.63
N SER A 99 -5.01 -5.91 -0.98
CA SER A 99 -4.46 -5.53 -2.28
C SER A 99 -3.04 -6.09 -2.45
N LEU A 100 -2.51 -6.04 -3.68
CA LEU A 100 -1.09 -6.33 -3.95
C LEU A 100 -0.13 -5.41 -3.19
N LEU A 101 -0.56 -4.20 -2.83
CA LEU A 101 0.28 -3.27 -2.07
C LEU A 101 0.49 -3.70 -0.61
N ALA A 102 -0.35 -4.61 -0.10
CA ALA A 102 -0.17 -5.21 1.22
C ALA A 102 0.83 -6.38 1.20
N PHE A 103 1.23 -6.85 0.02
CA PHE A 103 2.12 -8.00 -0.11
C PHE A 103 3.55 -7.62 0.31
N SER A 104 4.04 -8.25 1.37
CA SER A 104 5.43 -8.19 1.81
C SER A 104 6.14 -9.51 1.49
N PRO A 105 7.01 -9.58 0.46
CA PRO A 105 7.66 -10.83 0.07
C PRO A 105 8.41 -11.52 1.22
N ALA A 106 9.09 -10.73 2.06
CA ALA A 106 9.90 -11.22 3.17
C ALA A 106 9.07 -11.98 4.22
N ALA A 107 7.79 -11.64 4.40
CA ALA A 107 6.90 -12.34 5.32
C ALA A 107 6.64 -13.80 4.91
N TYR A 108 6.90 -14.14 3.63
CA TYR A 108 6.68 -15.48 3.07
C TYR A 108 7.98 -16.17 2.63
N GLY A 109 9.13 -15.65 3.06
CA GLY A 109 10.46 -16.22 2.76
C GLY A 109 11.02 -15.83 1.39
N LEU A 110 10.45 -14.82 0.73
CA LEU A 110 10.94 -14.32 -0.56
C LEU A 110 11.85 -13.09 -0.35
N PRO A 111 12.77 -12.79 -1.29
CA PRO A 111 13.56 -11.56 -1.25
C PRO A 111 12.66 -10.32 -1.23
N PRO A 112 13.01 -9.26 -0.46
CA PRO A 112 12.25 -8.02 -0.47
C PRO A 112 12.31 -7.35 -1.85
N PHE A 113 11.35 -6.47 -2.11
CA PHE A 113 11.36 -5.61 -3.30
C PHE A 113 12.64 -4.75 -3.33
N ARG A 114 13.29 -4.66 -4.49
CA ARG A 114 14.55 -3.91 -4.67
C ARG A 114 14.35 -2.40 -4.65
N ASP A 115 13.14 -2.00 -4.99
CA ASP A 115 12.61 -0.65 -5.07
C ASP A 115 11.92 -0.21 -3.77
N LEU A 116 11.87 -1.08 -2.74
CA LEU A 116 11.41 -0.70 -1.41
C LEU A 116 12.44 0.25 -0.79
N LEU A 117 12.03 1.50 -0.60
CA LEU A 117 12.87 2.49 0.06
C LEU A 117 12.89 2.20 1.57
N PRO A 118 14.07 2.30 2.21
CA PRO A 118 14.25 1.90 3.59
C PRO A 118 13.34 2.70 4.52
N SER A 119 12.68 2.02 5.47
CA SER A 119 12.55 2.59 6.81
C SER A 119 13.97 2.83 7.28
N ALA A 120 14.30 4.04 7.75
CA ALA A 120 15.58 4.25 8.41
C ALA A 120 15.83 3.07 9.36
N ALA A 121 17.01 2.45 9.24
CA ALA A 121 17.38 1.33 10.08
C ALA A 121 17.14 1.74 11.53
N ILE A 122 16.15 1.11 12.17
CA ILE A 122 16.06 1.13 13.62
C ILE A 122 17.26 0.29 14.04
N ASP A 123 18.31 0.98 14.49
CA ASP A 123 19.50 0.37 15.06
C ASP A 123 19.02 -0.46 16.26
N ASP A 124 18.94 -1.78 16.09
CA ASP A 124 18.49 -2.72 17.12
C ASP A 124 19.64 -3.02 18.10
N SER A 125 20.32 -1.96 18.56
CA SER A 125 21.50 -2.02 19.41
C SER A 125 21.20 -1.69 20.87
N ASP A 126 20.02 -2.07 21.38
CA ASP A 126 19.72 -1.99 22.80
C ASP A 126 18.99 -3.25 23.30
N GLN A 127 19.66 -4.40 23.14
CA GLN A 127 19.33 -5.60 23.92
C GLN A 127 19.80 -5.39 25.37
N CYS A 128 19.00 -4.68 26.17
CA CYS A 128 19.03 -4.86 27.61
C CYS A 128 18.27 -6.13 27.98
N GLN A 129 19.00 -7.03 28.63
CA GLN A 129 18.58 -8.34 29.10
C GLN A 129 17.29 -8.30 29.94
N GLY A 130 16.36 -9.24 29.68
CA GLY A 130 15.46 -9.78 30.71
C GLY A 130 13.99 -9.95 30.32
N GLY A 131 13.55 -11.20 30.16
CA GLY A 131 12.27 -11.67 30.72
C GLY A 131 11.04 -11.78 29.82
N GLN A 132 10.68 -13.04 29.55
CA GLN A 132 9.34 -13.63 29.37
C GLN A 132 8.48 -13.29 28.14
N GLU A 133 8.15 -14.38 27.43
CA GLU A 133 7.18 -14.51 26.36
C GLU A 133 5.80 -13.97 26.77
N GLY A 134 5.31 -12.99 26.01
CA GLY A 134 3.94 -12.51 26.04
C GLY A 134 3.37 -12.53 24.63
N GLN A 135 2.37 -13.39 24.41
CA GLN A 135 1.58 -13.48 23.18
C GLN A 135 0.81 -12.18 22.93
N GLY A 136 1.06 -11.56 21.77
CA GLY A 136 0.31 -10.42 21.27
C GLY A 136 0.55 -10.31 19.76
N GLY A 137 -0.29 -10.98 18.97
CA GLY A 137 -0.22 -10.99 17.51
C GLY A 137 -0.62 -9.63 16.92
N GLY A 138 0.32 -8.68 16.92
CA GLY A 138 0.29 -7.51 16.05
C GLY A 138 1.09 -7.83 14.80
N GLN A 139 0.42 -7.94 13.66
CA GLN A 139 1.04 -8.23 12.36
C GLN A 139 1.92 -7.04 11.95
N GLN A 140 3.23 -7.15 12.17
CA GLN A 140 4.21 -6.13 11.79
C GLN A 140 4.34 -6.11 10.26
N HIS A 141 3.64 -5.19 9.60
CA HIS A 141 3.77 -4.99 8.16
C HIS A 141 5.08 -4.24 7.87
N GLY A 142 5.83 -4.73 6.89
CA GLY A 142 7.22 -4.35 6.59
C GLY A 142 7.45 -2.84 6.50
N GLY A 143 8.46 -2.37 7.23
CA GLY A 143 8.78 -0.94 7.34
C GLY A 143 9.51 -0.41 6.10
N GLY A 144 8.77 0.06 5.11
CA GLY A 144 9.35 0.74 3.95
C GLY A 144 8.30 1.51 3.16
N VAL A 145 8.73 2.26 2.15
CA VAL A 145 7.84 2.98 1.23
C VAL A 145 8.06 2.47 -0.18
N ILE A 146 6.97 2.11 -0.86
CA ILE A 146 6.97 1.72 -2.26
C ILE A 146 6.80 2.99 -3.11
N PRO A 147 7.76 3.36 -3.97
CA PRO A 147 7.59 4.47 -4.90
C PRO A 147 6.40 4.23 -5.84
N MET A 148 5.61 5.27 -6.08
CA MET A 148 4.48 5.18 -7.01
C MET A 148 4.92 5.49 -8.44
N ASP A 149 4.54 4.64 -9.41
CA ASP A 149 4.81 4.86 -10.84
C ASP A 149 4.18 6.17 -11.35
N ARG A 150 3.02 6.54 -10.81
CA ARG A 150 2.33 7.80 -11.09
C ARG A 150 2.06 8.54 -9.80
N VAL A 151 2.69 9.70 -9.65
CA VAL A 151 2.43 10.60 -8.52
C VAL A 151 1.04 11.22 -8.63
N LEU A 152 0.34 11.33 -7.50
CA LEU A 152 -0.94 12.05 -7.44
C LEU A 152 -0.66 13.51 -7.07
N ARG A 153 -1.18 14.43 -7.89
CA ARG A 153 -1.08 15.88 -7.66
C ARG A 153 -2.45 16.39 -7.26
N ILE A 154 -2.59 16.83 -6.01
CA ILE A 154 -3.88 17.21 -5.43
C ILE A 154 -3.79 18.62 -4.88
N ARG A 155 -4.81 19.44 -5.16
CA ARG A 155 -4.96 20.77 -4.59
C ARG A 155 -6.37 20.94 -4.05
N GLY A 156 -6.50 21.37 -2.80
CA GLY A 156 -7.80 21.56 -2.17
C GLY A 156 -7.71 22.39 -0.90
N LYS A 157 -8.84 22.95 -0.46
CA LYS A 157 -8.86 23.73 0.78
C LYS A 157 -8.78 22.83 1.99
N VAL A 158 -8.08 23.31 3.03
CA VAL A 158 -8.07 22.65 4.34
C VAL A 158 -9.38 22.94 5.06
N VAL A 159 -10.11 21.90 5.38
CA VAL A 159 -11.41 21.97 6.08
C VAL A 159 -11.28 21.37 7.48
N LYS A 160 -12.24 21.69 8.35
CA LYS A 160 -12.33 21.04 9.67
C LYS A 160 -12.82 19.60 9.49
N GLY A 161 -12.08 18.65 10.05
CA GLY A 161 -12.51 17.25 10.13
C GLY A 161 -13.52 17.01 11.25
N PHE A 162 -13.80 15.74 11.52
CA PHE A 162 -14.81 15.29 12.50
C PHE A 162 -14.36 15.30 13.97
N GLY A 163 -13.27 16.02 14.29
CA GLY A 163 -12.90 16.29 15.68
C GLY A 163 -12.47 15.09 16.51
N ARG A 164 -11.75 14.11 15.94
CA ARG A 164 -11.24 12.93 16.68
C ARG A 164 -10.05 13.22 17.62
N GLY A 165 -9.75 14.48 17.93
CA GLY A 165 -8.67 14.83 18.87
C GLY A 165 -7.25 14.55 18.38
N SER A 166 -7.02 14.34 17.07
CA SER A 166 -5.69 13.98 16.54
C SER A 166 -4.60 15.01 16.89
N LYS A 167 -4.97 16.29 17.00
CA LYS A 167 -4.08 17.36 17.51
C LYS A 167 -3.66 17.14 18.97
N GLU A 168 -4.56 16.68 19.83
CA GLU A 168 -4.27 16.38 21.24
C GLU A 168 -3.38 15.14 21.39
N LEU A 169 -3.39 14.26 20.38
CA LEU A 169 -2.51 13.11 20.25
C LEU A 169 -1.15 13.45 19.61
N GLY A 170 -0.86 14.73 19.31
CA GLY A 170 0.38 15.15 18.67
C GLY A 170 0.46 14.90 17.16
N ILE A 171 -0.66 14.55 16.52
CA ILE A 171 -0.75 14.15 15.10
C ILE A 171 -1.77 15.07 14.39
N PRO A 172 -1.44 16.36 14.15
CA PRO A 172 -2.38 17.30 13.52
C PRO A 172 -2.61 16.95 12.04
N THR A 173 -3.73 16.29 11.76
CA THR A 173 -4.18 15.95 10.40
C THR A 173 -5.03 17.07 9.79
N ALA A 174 -4.62 17.61 8.64
CA ALA A 174 -5.36 18.59 7.86
C ALA A 174 -6.32 17.86 6.90
N ASN A 175 -7.64 18.00 7.08
CA ASN A 175 -8.60 17.38 6.16
C ASN A 175 -8.68 18.22 4.88
N VAL A 176 -8.61 17.58 3.71
CA VAL A 176 -8.81 18.27 2.43
C VAL A 176 -10.27 18.17 2.02
N ASP A 177 -10.82 19.25 1.45
CA ASP A 177 -12.19 19.31 0.93
C ASP A 177 -12.49 18.09 0.02
N PRO A 178 -13.47 17.23 0.38
CA PRO A 178 -13.84 16.04 -0.40
C PRO A 178 -14.14 16.36 -1.87
N ALA A 179 -14.77 17.51 -2.15
CA ALA A 179 -15.11 17.91 -3.51
C ALA A 179 -13.88 18.16 -4.39
N ALA A 180 -12.76 18.57 -3.78
CA ALA A 180 -11.50 18.81 -4.48
C ALA A 180 -10.73 17.51 -4.81
N VAL A 181 -11.07 16.40 -4.14
CA VAL A 181 -10.28 15.15 -4.22
C VAL A 181 -11.05 13.97 -4.79
N ALA A 182 -12.38 14.03 -4.86
CA ALA A 182 -13.24 12.91 -5.27
C ALA A 182 -12.83 12.26 -6.61
N GLY A 183 -12.54 13.08 -7.64
CA GLY A 183 -12.10 12.58 -8.94
C GLY A 183 -10.70 11.97 -8.90
N SER A 184 -9.74 12.67 -8.26
CA SER A 184 -8.34 12.24 -8.19
C SER A 184 -8.12 11.00 -7.33
N LEU A 185 -9.02 10.72 -6.40
CA LEU A 185 -8.93 9.57 -5.49
C LEU A 185 -9.82 8.39 -5.90
N ALA A 186 -10.58 8.48 -6.99
CA ALA A 186 -11.50 7.44 -7.41
C ALA A 186 -10.80 6.07 -7.54
N GLU A 187 -9.62 6.04 -8.15
CA GLU A 187 -8.82 4.82 -8.36
C GLU A 187 -7.73 4.59 -7.30
N ALA A 188 -7.50 5.54 -6.39
CA ALA A 188 -6.49 5.39 -5.35
C ALA A 188 -6.87 4.26 -4.37
N VAL A 189 -5.94 3.34 -4.10
CA VAL A 189 -6.16 2.30 -3.07
C VAL A 189 -6.22 2.97 -1.69
N THR A 190 -7.04 2.47 -0.76
CA THR A 190 -7.02 3.01 0.60
C THR A 190 -5.75 2.61 1.34
N GLY A 191 -5.28 3.46 2.25
CA GLY A 191 -4.04 3.22 2.97
C GLY A 191 -3.30 4.48 3.37
N ILE A 192 -2.07 4.28 3.81
CA ILE A 192 -1.16 5.32 4.25
C ILE A 192 -0.14 5.58 3.15
N TYR A 193 0.12 6.85 2.90
CA TYR A 193 0.96 7.34 1.81
C TYR A 193 1.96 8.37 2.33
N ALA A 194 3.05 8.52 1.58
CA ALA A 194 4.08 9.53 1.78
C ALA A 194 4.06 10.52 0.60
N GLY A 195 4.38 11.79 0.89
CA GLY A 195 4.44 12.82 -0.13
C GLY A 195 5.02 14.15 0.33
N TRP A 196 4.86 15.14 -0.52
CA TRP A 196 5.26 16.53 -0.29
C TRP A 196 4.04 17.44 -0.24
N ALA A 197 4.08 18.44 0.62
CA ALA A 197 2.98 19.35 0.89
C ALA A 197 3.45 20.81 0.88
N ARG A 198 2.63 21.70 0.31
CA ARG A 198 2.75 23.15 0.43
C ARG A 198 1.43 23.75 0.89
N VAL A 199 1.50 24.63 1.89
CA VAL A 199 0.34 25.35 2.45
C VAL A 199 0.28 26.77 1.89
N GLY A 200 -0.83 27.11 1.26
CA GLY A 200 -1.06 28.39 0.59
C GLY A 200 0.01 28.66 -0.47
N ASP A 201 0.40 29.93 -0.60
CA ASP A 201 1.49 30.37 -1.47
C ASP A 201 2.83 30.49 -0.73
N LYS A 202 2.96 29.93 0.48
CA LYS A 202 4.21 29.94 1.27
C LYS A 202 5.34 29.24 0.50
N PRO A 203 6.58 29.75 0.49
CA PRO A 203 7.65 29.16 -0.32
C PRO A 203 8.10 27.77 0.17
N GLU A 204 7.83 27.44 1.42
CA GLU A 204 8.25 26.19 2.04
C GLU A 204 7.44 24.99 1.56
N VAL A 205 8.16 23.91 1.25
CA VAL A 205 7.60 22.59 0.94
C VAL A 205 8.03 21.66 2.07
N HIS A 206 7.07 20.91 2.61
CA HIS A 206 7.28 20.03 3.74
C HIS A 206 6.94 18.58 3.36
N LYS A 207 7.61 17.63 4.02
CA LYS A 207 7.21 16.22 3.95
C LYS A 207 5.84 16.03 4.59
N THR A 208 5.10 15.04 4.13
CA THR A 208 3.82 14.65 4.72
C THR A 208 3.64 13.14 4.69
N VAL A 209 2.98 12.62 5.73
CA VAL A 209 2.36 11.30 5.75
C VAL A 209 0.85 11.51 5.75
N LEU A 210 0.10 10.72 5.00
CA LEU A 210 -1.33 10.97 4.78
C LEU A 210 -2.14 9.68 4.68
N SER A 211 -3.38 9.75 5.15
CA SER A 211 -4.36 8.68 4.98
C SER A 211 -5.28 8.97 3.80
N ILE A 212 -5.52 7.95 2.97
CA ILE A 212 -6.63 7.89 2.00
C ILE A 212 -7.57 6.79 2.48
N GLY A 213 -8.78 7.16 2.90
CA GLY A 213 -9.79 6.24 3.44
C GLY A 213 -11.19 6.52 2.91
N TRP A 214 -12.17 5.70 3.27
CA TRP A 214 -13.57 5.93 2.90
C TRP A 214 -14.28 6.86 3.89
N ASN A 215 -15.17 7.72 3.38
CA ASN A 215 -15.98 8.60 4.22
C ASN A 215 -17.29 7.92 4.70
N PRO A 216 -17.46 7.61 6.00
CA PRO A 216 -18.68 6.97 6.51
C PRO A 216 -19.93 7.84 6.35
N PHE A 217 -19.79 9.17 6.36
CA PHE A 217 -20.93 10.11 6.28
C PHE A 217 -21.55 10.22 4.89
N PHE A 218 -20.80 9.83 3.85
CA PHE A 218 -21.28 9.78 2.47
C PHE A 218 -21.58 8.34 2.04
N GLY A 219 -21.90 7.47 3.00
CA GLY A 219 -22.19 6.06 2.76
C GLY A 219 -21.02 5.30 2.12
N ASN A 220 -19.78 5.68 2.44
CA ASN A 220 -18.55 5.12 1.85
C ASN A 220 -18.53 5.19 0.31
N LYS A 221 -19.12 6.24 -0.28
CA LYS A 221 -19.07 6.46 -1.74
C LYS A 221 -17.92 7.35 -2.18
N GLU A 222 -17.37 8.14 -1.27
CA GLU A 222 -16.27 9.07 -1.54
C GLU A 222 -15.11 8.82 -0.58
N LYS A 223 -13.88 8.98 -1.07
CA LYS A 223 -12.67 8.86 -0.25
C LYS A 223 -12.30 10.20 0.39
N THR A 224 -11.74 10.15 1.58
CA THR A 224 -11.15 11.30 2.29
C THR A 224 -9.64 11.32 2.12
N LEU A 225 -9.05 12.49 2.35
CA LEU A 225 -7.61 12.74 2.31
C LEU A 225 -7.20 13.51 3.57
N GLU A 226 -6.38 12.88 4.40
CA GLU A 226 -6.02 13.39 5.72
C GLU A 226 -4.48 13.41 5.90
N PRO A 227 -3.79 14.41 5.33
CA PRO A 227 -2.37 14.62 5.55
C PRO A 227 -2.04 15.15 6.94
N TRP A 228 -1.05 14.51 7.57
CA TRP A 228 -0.22 15.11 8.60
C TRP A 228 1.03 15.70 7.95
N ILE A 229 1.12 17.03 7.95
CA ILE A 229 2.31 17.73 7.48
C ILE A 229 3.36 17.62 8.58
N LEU A 230 4.55 17.14 8.22
CA LEU A 230 5.61 16.77 9.15
C LEU A 230 6.45 17.98 9.60
N HIS A 231 5.75 19.07 9.93
CA HIS A 231 6.25 20.37 10.34
C HIS A 231 5.31 20.98 11.40
N SER A 232 5.88 21.71 12.36
CA SER A 232 5.13 22.41 13.40
C SER A 232 4.76 23.81 12.92
N PHE A 233 3.46 24.09 12.82
CA PHE A 233 2.94 25.42 12.49
C PHE A 233 2.51 26.16 13.75
N ASP A 234 2.80 27.45 13.82
CA ASP A 234 2.40 28.32 14.96
C ASP A 234 0.87 28.50 15.03
N GLU A 235 0.20 28.54 13.87
CA GLU A 235 -1.23 28.78 13.76
C GLU A 235 -1.93 27.73 12.86
N PRO A 236 -3.22 27.42 13.14
CA PRO A 236 -4.03 26.62 12.23
C PRO A 236 -4.22 27.33 10.89
N PHE A 237 -4.19 26.55 9.80
CA PHE A 237 -4.31 27.05 8.42
C PHE A 237 -5.60 26.57 7.75
N TYR A 238 -6.72 26.58 8.48
CA TYR A 238 -8.03 26.26 7.89
C TYR A 238 -8.42 27.28 6.82
N GLY A 239 -8.98 26.80 5.71
CA GLY A 239 -9.35 27.62 4.56
C GLY A 239 -8.22 27.88 3.57
N GLU A 240 -6.96 27.68 3.97
CA GLU A 240 -5.81 27.74 3.08
C GLU A 240 -5.85 26.62 2.03
N THR A 241 -5.25 26.88 0.88
CA THR A 241 -5.08 25.88 -0.17
C THR A 241 -3.91 24.96 0.17
N LEU A 242 -4.13 23.67 0.27
CA LEU A 242 -3.09 22.66 0.39
C LEU A 242 -2.78 22.07 -0.98
N SER A 243 -1.51 22.08 -1.39
CA SER A 243 -1.02 21.38 -2.58
C SER A 243 -0.18 20.17 -2.16
N LEU A 244 -0.47 19.00 -2.73
CA LEU A 244 0.12 17.72 -2.38
C LEU A 244 0.67 17.02 -3.62
N VAL A 245 1.88 16.48 -3.50
CA VAL A 245 2.46 15.50 -4.43
C VAL A 245 2.63 14.20 -3.65
N ILE A 246 1.73 13.25 -3.90
CA ILE A 246 1.71 11.93 -3.25
C ILE A 246 2.51 10.98 -4.12
N CYS A 247 3.56 10.38 -3.56
CA CYS A 247 4.58 9.70 -4.36
C CYS A 247 5.07 8.37 -3.78
N GLY A 248 4.63 8.00 -2.57
CA GLY A 248 4.98 6.72 -1.97
C GLY A 248 3.79 6.08 -1.28
N TYR A 249 3.65 4.77 -1.41
CA TYR A 249 2.73 3.96 -0.63
C TYR A 249 3.46 3.38 0.59
N VAL A 250 2.92 3.58 1.78
CA VAL A 250 3.52 3.12 3.04
C VAL A 250 2.94 1.76 3.42
N ARG A 251 1.61 1.68 3.57
CA ARG A 251 0.92 0.44 4.00
C ARG A 251 -0.59 0.52 3.80
N PRO A 252 -1.31 -0.61 3.82
CA PRO A 252 -2.77 -0.62 3.90
C PRO A 252 -3.29 -0.07 5.23
N GLU A 253 -4.59 0.24 5.25
CA GLU A 253 -5.34 0.51 6.49
C GLU A 253 -5.30 -0.74 7.40
N ALA A 254 -5.23 -0.51 8.70
CA ALA A 254 -5.16 -1.58 9.69
C ALA A 254 -6.09 -1.27 10.87
N ASN A 255 -6.62 -2.33 11.49
CA ASN A 255 -7.34 -2.23 12.75
C ASN A 255 -6.35 -2.33 13.92
N PHE A 256 -6.57 -1.54 14.96
CA PHE A 256 -5.73 -1.52 16.15
C PHE A 256 -6.53 -1.89 17.40
N SER A 257 -5.91 -2.66 18.29
CA SER A 257 -6.52 -3.11 19.55
C SER A 257 -6.55 -2.02 20.62
N SER A 258 -5.75 -0.96 20.48
CA SER A 258 -5.69 0.17 21.42
C SER A 258 -5.35 1.48 20.72
N LEU A 259 -5.68 2.59 21.38
CA LEU A 259 -5.29 3.93 20.93
C LEU A 259 -3.76 4.10 20.91
N GLU A 260 -3.07 3.54 21.89
CA GLU A 260 -1.61 3.56 21.96
C GLU A 260 -0.97 2.85 20.75
N ALA A 261 -1.48 1.67 20.38
CA ALA A 261 -1.01 0.95 19.21
C ALA A 261 -1.25 1.73 17.91
N LEU A 262 -2.42 2.39 17.80
CA LEU A 262 -2.72 3.27 16.67
C LEU A 262 -1.74 4.46 16.60
N VAL A 263 -1.55 5.18 17.71
CA VAL A 263 -0.65 6.34 17.79
C VAL A 263 0.79 5.92 17.49
N GLY A 264 1.27 4.84 18.08
CA GLY A 264 2.60 4.29 17.83
C GLY A 264 2.82 3.93 16.37
N GLN A 265 1.82 3.32 15.72
CA GLN A 265 1.91 3.03 14.28
C GLN A 265 1.93 4.31 13.44
N ILE A 266 1.14 5.33 13.76
CA ILE A 266 1.15 6.60 13.00
C ILE A 266 2.51 7.29 13.10
N HIS A 267 3.15 7.27 14.28
CA HIS A 267 4.51 7.79 14.43
C HIS A 267 5.52 7.00 13.60
N LYS A 268 5.43 5.67 13.59
CA LYS A 268 6.26 4.82 12.74
C LYS A 268 6.05 5.14 11.25
N ASP A 269 4.80 5.32 10.82
CA ASP A 269 4.47 5.69 9.43
C ASP A 269 5.10 7.04 9.06
N ALA A 270 5.10 8.02 9.98
CA ALA A 270 5.75 9.30 9.78
C ALA A 270 7.28 9.18 9.67
N GLU A 271 7.92 8.38 10.52
CA GLU A 271 9.37 8.14 10.48
C GLU A 271 9.81 7.46 9.18
N VAL A 272 9.11 6.40 8.80
CA VAL A 272 9.33 5.67 7.54
C VAL A 272 9.15 6.61 6.33
N SER A 273 8.09 7.43 6.34
CA SER A 273 7.85 8.43 5.30
C SER A 273 8.96 9.47 5.24
N ARG A 274 9.45 9.96 6.39
CA ARG A 274 10.57 10.93 6.42
C ARG A 274 11.81 10.37 5.76
N ALA A 275 12.20 9.15 6.14
CA ALA A 275 13.39 8.49 5.63
C ALA A 275 13.30 8.24 4.11
N ALA A 276 12.16 7.71 3.65
CA ALA A 276 11.96 7.46 2.23
C ALA A 276 11.95 8.74 1.37
N LEU A 277 11.37 9.83 1.88
CA LEU A 277 11.36 11.13 1.20
C LEU A 277 12.74 11.81 1.16
N ASP A 278 13.75 11.34 1.90
CA ASP A 278 15.15 11.77 1.73
C ASP A 278 15.89 10.99 0.63
N CYS A 279 15.30 9.91 0.12
CA CYS A 279 15.92 9.03 -0.86
C CYS A 279 15.40 9.30 -2.28
N ALA A 280 16.26 9.11 -3.28
CA ALA A 280 15.83 9.10 -4.67
C ALA A 280 14.92 7.88 -4.94
N PRO A 281 13.91 7.99 -5.83
CA PRO A 281 13.57 9.19 -6.61
C PRO A 281 12.70 10.20 -5.85
N LEU A 282 12.20 9.87 -4.66
CA LEU A 282 11.18 10.67 -3.96
C LEU A 282 11.67 12.03 -3.50
N ALA A 283 12.96 12.15 -3.14
CA ALA A 283 13.58 13.40 -2.70
C ALA A 283 13.47 14.53 -3.74
N GLY A 284 13.58 14.21 -5.03
CA GLY A 284 13.50 15.21 -6.11
C GLY A 284 12.11 15.82 -6.27
N LEU A 285 11.06 15.14 -5.80
CA LEU A 285 9.67 15.59 -5.97
C LEU A 285 9.30 16.78 -5.07
N HIS A 286 10.16 17.19 -4.14
CA HIS A 286 9.97 18.45 -3.41
C HIS A 286 10.08 19.69 -4.31
N GLU A 287 10.70 19.55 -5.50
CA GLU A 287 10.80 20.58 -6.53
C GLU A 287 9.71 20.47 -7.61
N ASP A 288 8.74 19.57 -7.45
CA ASP A 288 7.69 19.38 -8.45
C ASP A 288 6.99 20.71 -8.78
N PRO A 289 6.89 21.12 -10.07
CA PRO A 289 6.31 22.40 -10.46
C PRO A 289 4.92 22.65 -9.89
N PHE A 290 4.13 21.59 -9.69
CA PHE A 290 2.78 21.68 -9.11
C PHE A 290 2.79 22.25 -7.69
N LEU A 291 3.84 21.99 -6.92
CA LEU A 291 4.04 22.57 -5.60
C LEU A 291 4.50 24.02 -5.68
N ARG A 292 5.03 24.49 -6.82
CA ARG A 292 5.55 25.86 -6.97
C ARG A 292 4.54 26.81 -7.62
N GLU A 293 3.63 26.28 -8.43
CA GLU A 293 2.56 27.05 -9.05
C GLU A 293 1.68 27.77 -8.02
N PRO A 294 1.31 29.05 -8.26
CA PRO A 294 0.40 29.78 -7.38
C PRO A 294 -0.92 29.03 -7.21
N SER A 295 -1.52 29.14 -6.02
CA SER A 295 -2.80 28.51 -5.65
C SER A 295 -4.04 29.10 -6.37
N GLY A 296 -3.85 29.81 -7.49
CA GLY A 296 -4.90 30.44 -8.28
C GLY A 296 -5.95 29.46 -8.80
N PRO A 297 -7.14 29.96 -9.20
CA PRO A 297 -8.22 29.11 -9.69
C PRO A 297 -7.73 28.29 -10.89
N LEU A 298 -7.98 26.98 -10.86
CA LEU A 298 -7.79 26.08 -12.00
C LEU A 298 -8.49 26.72 -13.20
N LYS A 299 -7.70 27.12 -14.21
CA LYS A 299 -8.28 27.56 -15.48
C LYS A 299 -9.04 26.36 -16.04
N SER A 300 -10.35 26.53 -16.23
CA SER A 300 -11.17 25.58 -16.98
C SER A 300 -10.53 25.41 -18.36
N ALA A 301 -10.04 24.20 -18.64
CA ALA A 301 -9.73 23.75 -19.99
C ALA A 301 -11.03 23.33 -20.68
#